data_AF-L9VXF3-F1
#
_entry.id   AF-L9VXF3-F1
#
_cell.length_a   1.000
_cell.length_b   1.000
_cell.length_c   1.000
_cell.angle_alpha   90.00
_cell.angle_beta   90.00
_cell.angle_gamma   90.00
#
_symmetry.space_group_name_H-M   'P 1'
#
loop_
_entity.id
_entity.type
_entity.pdbx_description
1 polymer ?
#
loop_
_entity_poly.entity_id
_entity_poly.type
_entity_poly.pdbx_seq_one_letter_code
_entity_poly.pdbx_strand_id
1 'polypeptide(L)'
;MERRSYLAAVGTVTAAGFAGCVSELGADDGGNGDDDDGGNDDDGNEDETGNGNEENGAQDDEHGAVEAVEAYMAAAADEDLEAMADAMHTHHPFDPAEMAAEAEDDEDTTFEMDDVGEYTVELADEAYETDEIHDLPYAEFWFQDIDLDDVLEGEDAALVTVETETTIAGETVTESETLIALTEDGEWRVFLPYEESTELPDSDPVDDETYRVVDELEFDADDEMVRVTLIDSIDSSIEEIVAYSESQGRGSSVYEPEDSDDDYTIPATWFSSPFDPDGDEIVVTVIVDGEELVVHRETYQP
;
A
#
# COMPACT_ATOMS: atom_id res chain seq x y z
N MET A 1 4.13 -4.88 -25.60
CA MET A 1 3.23 -5.82 -24.91
C MET A 1 3.74 -5.78 -23.51
N GLU A 2 3.23 -4.79 -22.78
CA GLU A 2 3.42 -4.68 -21.35
C GLU A 2 2.67 -5.81 -20.67
N ARG A 3 3.32 -6.39 -19.68
CA ARG A 3 2.73 -7.38 -18.79
C ARG A 3 2.06 -6.63 -17.67
N ARG A 4 0.81 -6.97 -17.36
CA ARG A 4 0.08 -6.38 -16.23
C ARG A 4 0.36 -7.24 -15.01
N SER A 5 0.94 -6.67 -13.97
CA SER A 5 1.13 -7.39 -12.71
C SER A 5 0.13 -6.84 -11.71
N TYR A 6 -0.75 -7.70 -11.21
CA TYR A 6 -1.61 -7.40 -10.07
C TYR A 6 -0.89 -7.89 -8.82
N LEU A 7 -0.66 -6.98 -7.88
CA LEU A 7 -0.08 -7.28 -6.59
C LEU A 7 -1.21 -7.05 -5.59
N ALA A 8 -1.79 -8.13 -5.08
CA ALA A 8 -2.80 -8.05 -4.04
C ALA A 8 -2.06 -7.87 -2.72
N ALA A 9 -1.92 -6.62 -2.33
CA ALA A 9 -1.12 -6.24 -1.20
C ALA A 9 -1.94 -6.28 0.07
N VAL A 10 -1.39 -6.98 1.05
CA VAL A 10 -1.55 -6.64 2.45
C VAL A 10 -0.16 -6.14 2.85
N GLY A 11 0.02 -4.83 3.00
CA GLY A 11 1.33 -4.22 3.24
C GLY A 11 2.05 -3.73 1.99
N THR A 12 1.36 -3.03 1.07
CA THR A 12 2.09 -2.24 0.07
C THR A 12 2.57 -0.93 0.68
N VAL A 13 3.88 -0.81 0.85
CA VAL A 13 4.53 0.42 0.36
C VAL A 13 4.08 0.58 -1.08
N THR A 14 3.51 1.73 -1.41
CA THR A 14 3.25 2.17 -2.79
C THR A 14 4.58 2.28 -3.54
N ALA A 15 5.21 1.15 -3.83
CA ALA A 15 6.39 1.04 -4.67
C ALA A 15 5.94 1.08 -6.12
N ALA A 16 5.31 2.19 -6.52
CA ALA A 16 5.14 2.54 -7.94
C ALA A 16 6.49 3.02 -8.50
N GLY A 17 7.46 2.10 -8.49
CA GLY A 17 8.81 2.29 -8.97
C GLY A 17 9.21 1.13 -9.86
N PHE A 18 8.66 1.05 -11.08
CA PHE A 18 9.27 0.24 -12.14
C PHE A 18 10.60 0.86 -12.59
N ALA A 19 11.60 0.82 -11.71
CA ALA A 19 13.00 1.01 -12.07
C ALA A 19 13.54 -0.35 -12.54
N GLY A 20 13.83 -0.45 -13.85
CA GLY A 20 14.38 -1.67 -14.44
C GLY A 20 15.70 -2.11 -13.80
N CYS A 21 15.68 -3.27 -13.13
CA CYS A 21 16.84 -4.15 -12.92
C CYS A 21 16.39 -5.60 -12.62
N VAL A 22 15.94 -6.34 -13.63
CA VAL A 22 15.95 -7.81 -13.58
C VAL A 22 17.40 -8.29 -13.66
N SER A 23 17.88 -8.92 -12.60
CA SER A 23 19.06 -9.79 -12.65
C SER A 23 18.75 -11.15 -12.02
N GLU A 24 18.31 -12.05 -12.89
CA GLU A 24 18.41 -13.51 -12.83
C GLU A 24 19.48 -14.05 -11.86
N LEU A 25 19.05 -14.74 -10.78
CA LEU A 25 19.87 -15.75 -10.11
C LEU A 25 19.05 -17.02 -9.91
N GLY A 26 19.37 -18.00 -10.75
CA GLY A 26 18.70 -19.29 -10.81
C GLY A 26 19.03 -20.26 -9.69
N ALA A 27 18.22 -21.31 -9.67
CA ALA A 27 18.28 -22.49 -8.84
C ALA A 27 19.58 -23.32 -8.98
N ASP A 28 19.98 -23.97 -7.88
CA ASP A 28 20.49 -25.36 -7.81
C ASP A 28 20.42 -25.79 -6.32
N ASP A 29 19.43 -26.60 -5.92
CA ASP A 29 19.46 -28.06 -5.80
C ASP A 29 20.66 -28.64 -5.00
N GLY A 30 20.35 -29.33 -3.90
CA GLY A 30 21.34 -29.98 -3.05
C GLY A 30 20.70 -30.68 -1.86
N GLY A 31 19.93 -31.73 -2.14
CA GLY A 31 19.10 -32.41 -1.14
C GLY A 31 19.80 -33.37 -0.16
N ASN A 32 18.88 -34.03 0.57
CA ASN A 32 18.93 -35.36 1.20
C ASN A 32 19.31 -35.44 2.70
N GLY A 33 18.39 -36.02 3.50
CA GLY A 33 18.77 -36.66 4.77
C GLY A 33 17.65 -36.92 5.79
N ASP A 34 16.75 -37.84 5.43
CA ASP A 34 15.99 -38.80 6.26
C ASP A 34 16.10 -38.85 7.81
N ASP A 35 14.92 -39.16 8.38
CA ASP A 35 14.59 -40.20 9.37
C ASP A 35 14.52 -39.94 10.90
N ASP A 36 13.44 -40.54 11.43
CA ASP A 36 13.22 -41.19 12.73
C ASP A 36 12.56 -40.44 13.91
N ASP A 37 11.27 -40.77 14.08
CA ASP A 37 10.71 -41.61 15.17
C ASP A 37 10.61 -41.04 16.60
N GLY A 38 9.46 -41.26 17.24
CA GLY A 38 9.29 -40.98 18.66
C GLY A 38 7.86 -40.80 19.14
N GLY A 39 7.09 -41.89 19.24
CA GLY A 39 5.69 -41.88 19.66
C GLY A 39 5.40 -41.44 21.12
N ASN A 40 4.10 -41.20 21.35
CA ASN A 40 3.21 -41.98 22.24
C ASN A 40 2.51 -41.22 23.37
N ASP A 41 1.17 -41.31 23.35
CA ASP A 41 0.15 -41.37 24.44
C ASP A 41 0.29 -40.49 25.71
N ASP A 42 -0.78 -39.83 26.17
CA ASP A 42 -1.86 -40.48 26.94
C ASP A 42 -2.87 -39.46 27.53
N ASP A 43 -4.07 -39.97 27.76
CA ASP A 43 -5.34 -39.37 28.18
C ASP A 43 -5.37 -38.55 29.49
N GLY A 44 -6.40 -37.69 29.61
CA GLY A 44 -6.79 -37.09 30.90
C GLY A 44 -8.09 -36.27 30.89
N ASN A 45 -9.23 -36.95 30.85
CA ASN A 45 -10.60 -36.42 30.94
C ASN A 45 -11.02 -35.96 32.36
N GLU A 46 -12.10 -35.16 32.42
CA GLU A 46 -13.10 -34.95 33.49
C GLU A 46 -13.12 -33.63 34.30
N ASP A 47 -13.95 -32.71 33.81
CA ASP A 47 -15.24 -32.22 34.35
C ASP A 47 -15.39 -31.63 35.78
N GLU A 48 -15.95 -30.40 35.75
CA GLU A 48 -16.90 -29.69 36.61
C GLU A 48 -16.74 -29.64 38.14
N THR A 49 -16.74 -28.41 38.67
CA THR A 49 -17.77 -27.96 39.62
C THR A 49 -17.78 -26.44 39.74
N GLY A 50 -18.92 -25.82 39.43
CA GLY A 50 -19.09 -24.37 39.43
C GLY A 50 -19.11 -23.70 40.80
N ASN A 51 -18.93 -22.38 40.78
CA ASN A 51 -19.50 -21.49 41.78
C ASN A 51 -19.65 -20.09 41.16
N GLY A 52 -20.88 -19.59 41.13
CA GLY A 52 -21.21 -18.30 40.53
C GLY A 52 -20.51 -17.14 41.24
N ASN A 53 -19.93 -16.26 40.43
CA ASN A 53 -19.69 -14.88 40.77
C ASN A 53 -20.10 -14.08 39.54
N GLU A 54 -21.16 -13.28 39.69
CA GLU A 54 -21.54 -12.23 38.75
C GLU A 54 -20.43 -11.18 38.79
N GLU A 55 -19.36 -11.41 38.03
CA GLU A 55 -18.42 -10.38 37.66
C GLU A 55 -18.79 -9.93 36.26
N ASN A 56 -19.23 -8.67 36.16
CA ASN A 56 -19.22 -7.91 34.92
C ASN A 56 -17.79 -7.98 34.35
N GLY A 57 -17.51 -9.00 33.55
CA GLY A 57 -16.54 -8.86 32.48
C GLY A 57 -17.18 -7.92 31.48
N ALA A 58 -16.70 -6.68 31.41
CA ALA A 58 -16.65 -6.07 30.10
C ALA A 58 -15.78 -7.04 29.29
N GLN A 59 -16.42 -7.85 28.45
CA GLN A 59 -15.74 -8.26 27.24
C GLN A 59 -15.41 -6.92 26.58
N ASP A 60 -14.13 -6.63 26.36
CA ASP A 60 -13.78 -5.73 25.26
C ASP A 60 -14.36 -6.45 24.04
N ASP A 61 -15.61 -6.15 23.73
CA ASP A 61 -16.21 -6.55 22.47
C ASP A 61 -15.45 -5.68 21.45
N GLU A 62 -14.51 -6.29 20.77
CA GLU A 62 -13.66 -5.66 19.76
C GLU A 62 -14.57 -4.97 18.73
N HIS A 63 -14.12 -3.81 18.24
CA HIS A 63 -14.96 -3.03 17.32
C HIS A 63 -15.15 -3.82 16.02
N GLY A 64 -16.37 -3.86 15.47
CA GLY A 64 -16.66 -4.71 14.30
C GLY A 64 -15.79 -4.41 13.07
N ALA A 65 -15.30 -3.17 12.92
CA ALA A 65 -14.31 -2.81 11.91
C ALA A 65 -12.96 -3.54 12.09
N VAL A 66 -12.51 -3.68 13.34
CA VAL A 66 -11.28 -4.43 13.67
C VAL A 66 -11.50 -5.91 13.36
N GLU A 67 -12.63 -6.48 13.78
CA GLU A 67 -12.95 -7.89 13.48
C GLU A 67 -12.99 -8.17 11.96
N ALA A 68 -13.49 -7.23 11.15
CA ALA A 68 -13.53 -7.34 9.69
C ALA A 68 -12.12 -7.31 9.07
N VAL A 69 -11.26 -6.41 9.53
CA VAL A 69 -9.87 -6.33 9.07
C VAL A 69 -9.06 -7.54 9.54
N GLU A 70 -9.24 -8.01 10.77
CA GLU A 70 -8.62 -9.24 11.25
C GLU A 70 -9.03 -10.46 10.41
N ALA A 71 -10.30 -10.56 10.03
CA ALA A 71 -10.78 -11.63 9.14
C ALA A 71 -10.10 -11.58 7.77
N TYR A 72 -9.95 -10.38 7.20
CA TYR A 72 -9.21 -10.15 5.96
C TYR A 72 -7.72 -10.55 6.09
N MET A 73 -7.04 -10.11 7.15
CA MET A 73 -5.64 -10.43 7.43
C MET A 73 -5.41 -11.93 7.65
N ALA A 74 -6.32 -12.59 8.37
CA ALA A 74 -6.26 -14.03 8.60
C ALA A 74 -6.45 -14.81 7.28
N ALA A 75 -7.39 -14.39 6.44
CA ALA A 75 -7.58 -14.98 5.11
C ALA A 75 -6.34 -14.79 4.23
N ALA A 76 -5.71 -13.61 4.28
CA ALA A 76 -4.47 -13.33 3.56
C ALA A 76 -3.31 -14.22 4.03
N ALA A 77 -3.16 -14.42 5.34
CA ALA A 77 -2.13 -15.30 5.91
C ALA A 77 -2.34 -16.79 5.57
N ASP A 78 -3.58 -17.21 5.34
CA ASP A 78 -3.93 -18.56 4.89
C ASP A 78 -3.94 -18.70 3.34
N GLU A 79 -3.60 -17.63 2.61
CA GLU A 79 -3.70 -17.53 1.13
C GLU A 79 -5.11 -17.89 0.61
N ASP A 80 -6.15 -17.62 1.39
CA ASP A 80 -7.55 -17.92 1.07
C ASP A 80 -8.22 -16.73 0.36
N LEU A 81 -8.03 -16.67 -0.96
CA LEU A 81 -8.57 -15.60 -1.81
C LEU A 81 -10.10 -15.47 -1.75
N GLU A 82 -10.83 -16.58 -1.58
CA GLU A 82 -12.29 -16.55 -1.46
C GLU A 82 -12.69 -15.89 -0.14
N ALA A 83 -12.03 -16.24 0.96
CA ALA A 83 -12.28 -15.62 2.26
C ALA A 83 -11.84 -14.16 2.31
N MET A 84 -10.77 -13.77 1.60
CA MET A 84 -10.38 -12.36 1.46
C MET A 84 -11.44 -11.57 0.71
N ALA A 85 -11.87 -12.05 -0.46
CA ALA A 85 -12.92 -11.40 -1.24
C ALA A 85 -14.23 -11.30 -0.45
N ASP A 86 -14.58 -12.32 0.33
CA ASP A 86 -15.71 -12.28 1.26
C ASP A 86 -15.50 -11.24 2.38
N ALA A 87 -14.29 -10.95 2.86
CA ALA A 87 -14.06 -9.94 3.89
C ALA A 87 -14.09 -8.49 3.34
N MET A 88 -14.02 -8.34 2.02
CA MET A 88 -14.00 -7.05 1.33
C MET A 88 -15.41 -6.57 0.99
N HIS A 89 -15.55 -5.25 0.83
CA HIS A 89 -16.80 -4.63 0.45
C HIS A 89 -17.13 -4.96 -1.02
N THR A 90 -18.40 -5.14 -1.40
CA THR A 90 -18.77 -5.57 -2.78
C THR A 90 -18.33 -4.55 -3.85
N HIS A 91 -18.16 -3.30 -3.46
CA HIS A 91 -17.66 -2.21 -4.31
C HIS A 91 -16.14 -1.98 -4.23
N HIS A 92 -15.38 -2.86 -3.56
CA HIS A 92 -13.93 -2.76 -3.56
C HIS A 92 -13.42 -2.86 -5.01
N PRO A 93 -12.57 -1.92 -5.49
CA PRO A 93 -12.12 -1.89 -6.90
C PRO A 93 -11.25 -3.09 -7.30
N PHE A 94 -10.77 -3.83 -6.30
CA PHE A 94 -9.87 -4.96 -6.45
C PHE A 94 -10.46 -6.19 -5.76
N ASP A 95 -10.89 -7.20 -6.52
CA ASP A 95 -11.24 -8.53 -5.98
C ASP A 95 -10.04 -9.48 -6.19
N PRO A 96 -9.39 -9.97 -5.11
CA PRO A 96 -8.22 -10.81 -5.22
C PRO A 96 -8.51 -12.17 -5.88
N ALA A 97 -9.71 -12.73 -5.70
CA ALA A 97 -10.11 -13.98 -6.34
C ALA A 97 -10.36 -13.79 -7.85
N GLU A 98 -10.97 -12.67 -8.24
CA GLU A 98 -11.16 -12.34 -9.65
C GLU A 98 -9.82 -12.06 -10.36
N MET A 99 -8.92 -11.30 -9.74
CA MET A 99 -7.61 -10.98 -10.30
C MET A 99 -6.72 -12.22 -10.46
N ALA A 100 -6.71 -13.11 -9.47
CA ALA A 100 -5.99 -14.38 -9.58
C ALA A 100 -6.53 -15.23 -10.74
N ALA A 101 -7.85 -15.30 -10.91
CA ALA A 101 -8.46 -16.02 -12.01
C ALA A 101 -8.13 -15.40 -13.38
N GLU A 102 -8.08 -14.06 -13.49
CA GLU A 102 -7.64 -13.36 -14.70
C GLU A 102 -6.18 -13.70 -15.03
N ALA A 103 -5.29 -13.71 -14.03
CA ALA A 103 -3.88 -14.04 -14.19
C ALA A 103 -3.64 -15.50 -14.63
N GLU A 104 -4.53 -16.44 -14.28
CA GLU A 104 -4.45 -17.81 -14.81
C GLU A 104 -4.80 -17.90 -16.31
N ASP A 105 -5.69 -17.01 -16.77
CA ASP A 105 -6.21 -17.01 -18.14
C ASP A 105 -5.36 -16.16 -19.12
N ASP A 106 -4.64 -15.15 -18.63
CA ASP A 106 -3.79 -14.26 -19.43
C ASP A 106 -2.28 -14.48 -19.15
N GLU A 107 -1.53 -14.89 -20.18
CA GLU A 107 -0.08 -15.13 -20.08
C GLU A 107 0.77 -13.86 -19.91
N ASP A 108 0.17 -12.69 -20.15
CA ASP A 108 0.77 -11.39 -19.90
C ASP A 108 0.36 -10.81 -18.54
N THR A 109 -0.44 -11.53 -17.74
CA THR A 109 -0.84 -11.13 -16.39
C THR A 109 -0.21 -12.03 -15.32
N THR A 110 0.25 -11.44 -14.22
CA THR A 110 0.72 -12.18 -13.04
C THR A 110 0.01 -11.71 -11.78
N PHE A 111 -0.32 -12.66 -10.91
CA PHE A 111 -0.86 -12.41 -9.58
C PHE A 111 0.08 -13.04 -8.55
N GLU A 112 0.55 -12.22 -7.62
CA GLU A 112 1.39 -12.64 -6.51
C GLU A 112 0.83 -12.01 -5.23
N MET A 113 0.83 -12.76 -4.14
CA MET A 113 0.55 -12.28 -2.79
C MET A 113 1.85 -12.23 -2.01
N ASP A 114 1.98 -11.21 -1.17
CA ASP A 114 3.06 -11.16 -0.20
C ASP A 114 2.78 -12.09 0.99
N ASP A 115 3.86 -12.67 1.52
CA ASP A 115 3.80 -13.45 2.77
C ASP A 115 3.37 -12.53 3.92
N VAL A 116 2.21 -12.80 4.52
CA VAL A 116 1.74 -12.08 5.70
C VAL A 116 2.49 -12.60 6.94
N GLY A 117 3.34 -11.74 7.51
CA GLY A 117 4.09 -12.01 8.73
C GLY A 117 3.24 -11.98 10.01
N GLU A 118 3.89 -11.83 11.16
CA GLU A 118 3.18 -11.50 12.40
C GLU A 118 2.55 -10.12 12.24
N TYR A 119 1.26 -9.98 12.63
CA TYR A 119 0.54 -8.73 12.50
C TYR A 119 -0.26 -8.37 13.76
N THR A 120 -0.54 -7.08 13.92
CA THR A 120 -1.44 -6.54 14.94
C THR A 120 -2.44 -5.60 14.27
N VAL A 121 -3.71 -5.66 14.67
CA VAL A 121 -4.78 -4.81 14.14
C VAL A 121 -5.31 -3.92 15.27
N GLU A 122 -5.38 -2.61 15.03
CA GLU A 122 -5.85 -1.63 16.01
C GLU A 122 -6.83 -0.64 15.38
N LEU A 123 -7.87 -0.23 16.13
CA LEU A 123 -8.78 0.82 15.68
C LEU A 123 -8.08 2.18 15.74
N ALA A 124 -7.96 2.85 14.60
CA ALA A 124 -7.35 4.17 14.49
C ALA A 124 -8.38 5.29 14.70
N ASP A 125 -9.54 5.19 14.02
CA ASP A 125 -10.65 6.12 14.18
C ASP A 125 -11.99 5.39 14.07
N GLU A 126 -12.82 5.50 15.12
CA GLU A 126 -14.16 4.88 15.16
C GLU A 126 -15.23 5.70 14.42
N ALA A 127 -14.95 6.97 14.11
CA ALA A 127 -15.92 7.93 13.61
C ALA A 127 -15.37 8.67 12.37
N TYR A 128 -14.73 7.92 11.48
CA TYR A 128 -14.29 8.44 10.18
C TYR A 128 -15.51 8.81 9.34
N GLU A 129 -15.52 10.01 8.76
CA GLU A 129 -16.68 10.51 8.03
C GLU A 129 -16.64 9.96 6.60
N THR A 130 -17.73 9.34 6.13
CA THR A 130 -17.80 8.78 4.77
C THR A 130 -17.57 9.83 3.68
N ASP A 131 -17.93 11.09 3.93
CA ASP A 131 -17.65 12.21 3.01
C ASP A 131 -16.15 12.36 2.71
N GLU A 132 -15.25 12.00 3.65
CA GLU A 132 -13.79 12.10 3.46
C GLU A 132 -13.24 11.09 2.44
N ILE A 133 -14.02 10.04 2.10
CA ILE A 133 -13.65 9.05 1.07
C ILE A 133 -13.59 9.71 -0.32
N HIS A 134 -14.39 10.75 -0.56
CA HIS A 134 -14.35 11.50 -1.82
C HIS A 134 -13.05 12.29 -2.00
N ASP A 135 -12.37 12.61 -0.90
CA ASP A 135 -11.14 13.39 -0.91
C ASP A 135 -9.90 12.49 -1.06
N LEU A 136 -10.06 11.16 -1.04
CA LEU A 136 -8.96 10.21 -1.21
C LEU A 136 -8.35 10.33 -2.61
N PRO A 137 -7.02 10.19 -2.72
CA PRO A 137 -6.36 10.02 -4.01
C PRO A 137 -7.02 8.90 -4.82
N TYR A 138 -7.19 9.13 -6.13
CA TYR A 138 -7.77 8.17 -7.08
C TYR A 138 -9.21 7.72 -6.83
N ALA A 139 -9.94 8.24 -5.83
CA ALA A 139 -11.34 7.87 -5.60
C ALA A 139 -12.20 8.12 -6.86
N GLU A 140 -12.02 9.25 -7.52
CA GLU A 140 -12.73 9.56 -8.78
C GLU A 140 -12.41 8.53 -9.88
N PHE A 141 -11.15 8.10 -9.98
CA PHE A 141 -10.72 7.11 -10.97
C PHE A 141 -11.32 5.72 -10.70
N TRP A 142 -11.25 5.25 -9.44
CA TRP A 142 -11.73 3.93 -9.05
C TRP A 142 -13.24 3.78 -9.19
N PHE A 143 -13.98 4.86 -8.93
CA PHE A 143 -15.44 4.83 -8.90
C PHE A 143 -16.09 5.50 -10.12
N GLN A 144 -15.35 5.77 -11.20
CA GLN A 144 -15.89 6.43 -12.40
C GLN A 144 -17.09 5.72 -13.04
N ASP A 145 -17.21 4.40 -12.85
CA ASP A 145 -18.28 3.57 -13.42
C ASP A 145 -19.49 3.38 -12.50
N ILE A 146 -19.41 3.86 -11.25
CA ILE A 146 -20.49 3.77 -10.25
C ILE A 146 -20.77 5.14 -9.63
N ASP A 147 -21.89 5.25 -8.90
CA ASP A 147 -22.20 6.47 -8.15
C ASP A 147 -21.71 6.27 -6.71
N LEU A 148 -20.56 6.88 -6.35
CA LEU A 148 -19.97 6.72 -5.03
C LEU A 148 -20.90 7.23 -3.92
N ASP A 149 -21.69 8.27 -4.18
CA ASP A 149 -22.70 8.76 -3.23
C ASP A 149 -23.73 7.67 -2.88
N ASP A 150 -24.14 6.86 -3.86
CA ASP A 150 -25.09 5.75 -3.64
C ASP A 150 -24.45 4.61 -2.84
N VAL A 151 -23.12 4.41 -2.93
CA VAL A 151 -22.37 3.40 -2.17
C VAL A 151 -22.22 3.82 -0.70
N LEU A 152 -21.97 5.09 -0.46
CA LEU A 152 -21.72 5.63 0.88
C LEU A 152 -23.01 5.98 1.63
N GLU A 153 -24.16 6.08 0.95
CA GLU A 153 -25.42 6.51 1.56
C GLU A 153 -25.90 5.55 2.67
N GLY A 154 -25.75 5.99 3.91
CA GLY A 154 -26.29 5.29 5.08
C GLY A 154 -25.37 4.23 5.68
N GLU A 155 -24.15 4.13 5.16
CA GLU A 155 -23.08 3.30 5.73
C GLU A 155 -22.27 4.08 6.78
N ASP A 156 -21.67 3.36 7.71
CA ASP A 156 -20.74 3.86 8.71
C ASP A 156 -19.30 3.52 8.27
N ALA A 157 -18.33 4.40 8.55
CA ALA A 157 -16.92 4.18 8.21
C ALA A 157 -16.02 4.28 9.46
N ALA A 158 -14.90 3.56 9.43
CA ALA A 158 -13.88 3.57 10.46
C ALA A 158 -12.48 3.36 9.84
N LEU A 159 -11.46 3.92 10.48
CA LEU A 159 -10.06 3.67 10.14
C LEU A 159 -9.48 2.60 11.07
N VAL A 160 -8.82 1.62 10.49
CA VAL A 160 -8.18 0.51 11.20
C VAL A 160 -6.74 0.40 10.73
N THR A 161 -5.79 0.44 11.66
CA THR A 161 -4.37 0.29 11.36
C THR A 161 -3.95 -1.17 11.53
N VAL A 162 -3.18 -1.67 10.58
CA VAL A 162 -2.52 -2.97 10.60
C VAL A 162 -1.03 -2.72 10.69
N GLU A 163 -0.38 -3.27 11.71
CA GLU A 163 1.08 -3.33 11.80
C GLU A 163 1.56 -4.74 11.45
N THR A 164 2.45 -4.89 10.48
CA THR A 164 3.06 -6.16 10.08
C THR A 164 4.56 -6.15 10.37
N GLU A 165 5.09 -7.26 10.87
CA GLU A 165 6.53 -7.46 11.03
C GLU A 165 7.09 -8.27 9.86
N THR A 166 7.97 -7.65 9.07
CA THR A 166 8.69 -8.31 7.97
C THR A 166 10.19 -8.38 8.25
N THR A 167 10.89 -9.27 7.57
CA THR A 167 12.36 -9.37 7.67
C THR A 167 13.01 -8.95 6.35
N ILE A 168 13.58 -7.75 6.33
CA ILE A 168 14.30 -7.21 5.18
C ILE A 168 15.80 -7.23 5.51
N ALA A 169 16.61 -7.79 4.61
CA ALA A 169 18.07 -7.90 4.76
C ALA A 169 18.57 -8.57 6.07
N GLY A 170 17.70 -9.31 6.78
CA GLY A 170 18.01 -9.95 8.06
C GLY A 170 17.71 -9.10 9.29
N GLU A 171 17.05 -7.96 9.13
CA GLU A 171 16.52 -7.10 10.19
C GLU A 171 14.99 -7.15 10.20
N THR A 172 14.40 -7.17 11.39
CA THR A 172 12.94 -7.08 11.55
C THR A 172 12.52 -5.62 11.41
N VAL A 173 11.67 -5.35 10.44
CA VAL A 173 11.06 -4.05 10.16
C VAL A 173 9.57 -4.17 10.46
N THR A 174 9.02 -3.17 11.15
CA THR A 174 7.58 -3.05 11.35
C THR A 174 7.04 -2.07 10.32
N GLU A 175 6.09 -2.53 9.52
CA GLU A 175 5.36 -1.73 8.55
C GLU A 175 3.96 -1.49 9.08
N SER A 176 3.39 -0.31 8.81
CA SER A 176 2.05 0.05 9.26
C SER A 176 1.21 0.56 8.08
N GLU A 177 0.05 -0.02 7.88
CA GLU A 177 -0.93 0.38 6.88
C GLU A 177 -2.23 0.76 7.58
N THR A 178 -2.96 1.76 7.06
CA THR A 178 -4.31 2.08 7.56
C THR A 178 -5.32 1.73 6.48
N LEU A 179 -6.38 1.04 6.87
CA LEU A 179 -7.47 0.61 6.01
C LEU A 179 -8.75 1.32 6.42
N ILE A 180 -9.56 1.64 5.42
CA ILE A 180 -10.93 2.12 5.59
C ILE A 180 -11.83 0.90 5.64
N ALA A 181 -12.49 0.69 6.78
CA ALA A 181 -13.60 -0.24 6.90
C ALA A 181 -14.90 0.52 6.67
N LEU A 182 -15.79 -0.04 5.85
CA LEU A 182 -17.10 0.51 5.53
C LEU A 182 -18.16 -0.56 5.83
N THR A 183 -19.30 -0.16 6.37
CA THR A 183 -20.41 -1.11 6.50
C THR A 183 -21.03 -1.42 5.14
N GLU A 184 -21.58 -2.63 5.03
CA GLU A 184 -22.44 -3.07 3.93
C GLU A 184 -23.59 -3.86 4.56
N ASP A 185 -24.83 -3.40 4.37
CA ASP A 185 -26.02 -4.02 4.98
C ASP A 185 -25.91 -4.16 6.53
N GLY A 186 -25.11 -3.30 7.16
CA GLY A 186 -24.84 -3.27 8.60
C GLY A 186 -23.76 -4.25 9.08
N GLU A 187 -23.01 -4.88 8.18
CA GLU A 187 -21.83 -5.70 8.47
C GLU A 187 -20.57 -4.93 8.03
N TRP A 188 -19.52 -4.90 8.85
CA TRP A 188 -18.25 -4.23 8.49
C TRP A 188 -17.48 -5.03 7.45
N ARG A 189 -16.92 -4.34 6.45
CA ARG A 189 -16.08 -4.91 5.39
C ARG A 189 -14.88 -4.00 5.12
N VAL A 190 -13.78 -4.57 4.63
CA VAL A 190 -12.63 -3.79 4.16
C VAL A 190 -12.99 -3.10 2.85
N PHE A 191 -12.85 -1.77 2.78
CA PHE A 191 -13.28 -0.99 1.62
C PHE A 191 -12.13 -0.47 0.76
N LEU A 192 -11.15 0.20 1.34
CA LEU A 192 -9.99 0.75 0.62
C LEU A 192 -8.80 0.90 1.57
N PRO A 193 -7.55 0.91 1.09
CA PRO A 193 -6.46 1.50 1.83
C PRO A 193 -6.72 2.99 2.07
N TYR A 194 -6.40 3.47 3.27
CA TYR A 194 -6.41 4.89 3.60
C TYR A 194 -5.06 5.50 3.24
N GLU A 195 -5.08 6.46 2.32
CA GLU A 195 -3.94 7.32 2.04
C GLU A 195 -4.32 8.76 2.41
N GLU A 196 -3.53 9.40 3.28
CA GLU A 196 -3.76 10.79 3.63
C GLU A 196 -3.50 11.66 2.38
N SER A 197 -4.52 12.41 1.97
CA SER A 197 -4.41 13.37 0.86
C SER A 197 -3.31 14.38 1.19
N THR A 198 -2.14 14.20 0.56
CA THR A 198 -1.01 15.08 0.84
C THR A 198 -1.25 16.40 0.14
N GLU A 199 -1.38 17.48 0.92
CA GLU A 199 -1.47 18.84 0.37
C GLU A 199 -0.26 19.09 -0.53
N LEU A 200 -0.51 19.61 -1.73
CA LEU A 200 0.57 20.05 -2.60
C LEU A 200 1.46 21.05 -1.85
N PRO A 201 2.79 20.84 -1.82
CA PRO A 201 3.69 21.82 -1.27
C PRO A 201 3.50 23.15 -2.01
N ASP A 202 3.09 24.23 -1.33
CA ASP A 202 2.72 25.53 -1.93
C ASP A 202 3.90 26.50 -2.18
N SER A 203 5.12 26.07 -1.88
CA SER A 203 6.30 26.95 -1.95
C SER A 203 6.81 27.13 -3.39
N ASP A 204 7.31 28.32 -3.70
CA ASP A 204 8.05 28.55 -4.94
C ASP A 204 9.31 27.65 -4.99
N PRO A 205 9.71 27.16 -6.18
CA PRO A 205 10.93 26.38 -6.33
C PRO A 205 12.17 27.10 -5.80
N VAL A 206 12.99 26.39 -5.04
CA VAL A 206 14.28 26.90 -4.56
C VAL A 206 15.25 27.05 -5.73
N ASP A 207 15.80 28.25 -5.91
CA ASP A 207 16.82 28.54 -6.93
C ASP A 207 18.21 28.27 -6.35
N ASP A 208 18.49 27.00 -6.08
CA ASP A 208 19.81 26.51 -5.63
C ASP A 208 20.28 25.37 -6.54
N GLU A 209 21.49 25.51 -7.11
CA GLU A 209 22.07 24.50 -8.00
C GLU A 209 22.36 23.19 -7.26
N THR A 210 22.50 23.20 -5.92
CA THR A 210 22.67 21.99 -5.10
C THR A 210 21.42 21.12 -5.07
N TYR A 211 20.22 21.72 -5.07
CA TYR A 211 18.95 20.99 -4.98
C TYR A 211 18.28 20.76 -6.33
N ARG A 212 18.92 21.17 -7.43
CA ARG A 212 18.40 20.92 -8.76
C ARG A 212 18.56 19.44 -9.10
N VAL A 213 17.46 18.69 -9.09
CA VAL A 213 17.47 17.25 -9.44
C VAL A 213 16.82 16.92 -10.79
N VAL A 214 15.91 17.78 -11.28
CA VAL A 214 15.16 17.52 -12.53
C VAL A 214 15.93 18.03 -13.75
N ASP A 215 16.08 17.16 -14.75
CA ASP A 215 16.57 17.51 -16.09
C ASP A 215 15.39 17.79 -17.04
N GLU A 216 14.41 16.89 -17.11
CA GLU A 216 13.26 16.95 -18.02
C GLU A 216 12.04 16.24 -17.43
N LEU A 217 10.84 16.79 -17.71
CA LEU A 217 9.57 16.10 -17.55
C LEU A 217 9.00 15.76 -18.94
N GLU A 218 8.66 14.49 -19.16
CA GLU A 218 8.01 14.01 -20.39
C GLU A 218 6.60 13.51 -20.03
N PHE A 219 5.59 14.21 -20.52
CA PHE A 219 4.18 13.87 -20.28
C PHE A 219 3.67 12.92 -21.37
N ASP A 220 3.16 11.76 -20.96
CA ASP A 220 2.44 10.83 -21.81
C ASP A 220 0.95 10.87 -21.45
N ALA A 221 0.18 11.66 -22.20
CA ALA A 221 -1.25 11.79 -21.98
C ALA A 221 -2.07 10.59 -22.47
N ASP A 222 -1.48 9.69 -23.28
CA ASP A 222 -2.17 8.46 -23.69
C ASP A 222 -2.13 7.42 -22.55
N ASP A 223 -1.03 7.41 -21.79
CA ASP A 223 -0.82 6.50 -20.64
C ASP A 223 -1.05 7.18 -19.27
N GLU A 224 -1.41 8.47 -19.24
CA GLU A 224 -1.66 9.28 -18.02
C GLU A 224 -0.46 9.30 -17.03
N MET A 225 0.76 9.21 -17.57
CA MET A 225 2.01 9.20 -16.81
C MET A 225 2.95 10.35 -17.20
N VAL A 226 3.58 10.99 -16.21
CA VAL A 226 4.72 11.88 -16.40
C VAL A 226 6.00 11.15 -16.04
N ARG A 227 6.98 11.18 -16.92
CA ARG A 227 8.34 10.70 -16.65
C ARG A 227 9.21 11.84 -16.15
N VAL A 228 9.72 11.70 -14.93
CA VAL A 228 10.70 12.61 -14.32
C VAL A 228 12.10 12.09 -14.61
N THR A 229 12.84 12.79 -15.47
CA THR A 229 14.26 12.49 -15.73
C THR A 229 15.15 13.29 -14.79
N LEU A 230 16.05 12.59 -14.11
CA LEU A 230 16.96 13.16 -13.13
C LEU A 230 18.31 13.54 -13.76
N ILE A 231 18.96 14.55 -13.20
CA ILE A 231 20.32 14.91 -13.60
C ILE A 231 21.32 13.81 -13.21
N ASP A 232 22.43 13.71 -13.95
CA ASP A 232 23.46 12.67 -13.75
C ASP A 232 24.14 12.68 -12.36
N SER A 233 24.04 13.77 -11.61
CA SER A 233 24.75 13.97 -10.34
C SER A 233 23.87 14.72 -9.36
N ILE A 234 23.21 13.96 -8.48
CA ILE A 234 22.42 14.47 -7.36
C ILE A 234 23.35 14.69 -6.17
N ASP A 235 23.09 15.74 -5.38
CA ASP A 235 23.85 16.00 -4.17
C ASP A 235 23.54 14.93 -3.10
N SER A 236 24.56 14.43 -2.41
CA SER A 236 24.41 13.34 -1.43
C SER A 236 23.71 13.77 -0.13
N SER A 237 23.35 15.06 0.01
CA SER A 237 22.49 15.51 1.11
C SER A 237 20.99 15.29 0.85
N ILE A 238 20.62 14.90 -0.37
CA ILE A 238 19.22 14.65 -0.74
C ILE A 238 18.88 13.20 -0.42
N GLU A 239 17.95 13.03 0.52
CA GLU A 239 17.51 11.73 1.05
C GLU A 239 16.43 11.11 0.16
N GLU A 240 15.52 11.94 -0.37
CA GLU A 240 14.39 11.53 -1.21
C GLU A 240 14.05 12.61 -2.24
N ILE A 241 13.56 12.19 -3.41
CA ILE A 241 12.96 13.03 -4.44
C ILE A 241 11.53 12.55 -4.66
N VAL A 242 10.56 13.44 -4.61
CA VAL A 242 9.13 13.12 -4.70
C VAL A 242 8.50 13.93 -5.83
N ALA A 243 7.65 13.31 -6.65
CA ALA A 243 6.77 14.02 -7.57
C ALA A 243 5.34 14.01 -7.04
N TYR A 244 4.72 15.18 -7.06
CA TYR A 244 3.32 15.38 -6.76
C TYR A 244 2.56 15.79 -8.01
N SER A 245 1.29 15.41 -8.06
CA SER A 245 0.28 15.85 -9.01
C SER A 245 -0.76 16.73 -8.27
N GLU A 246 -1.23 17.81 -8.88
CA GLU A 246 -2.27 18.67 -8.28
C GLU A 246 -3.58 17.93 -8.10
N SER A 247 -3.92 17.04 -9.04
CA SER A 247 -5.15 16.25 -8.98
C SER A 247 -5.03 14.98 -8.13
N GLN A 248 -3.84 14.39 -8.02
CA GLN A 248 -3.63 13.07 -7.41
C GLN A 248 -2.80 13.10 -6.11
N GLY A 249 -2.28 14.26 -5.71
CA GLY A 249 -1.51 14.43 -4.49
C GLY A 249 -0.08 13.89 -4.61
N ARG A 250 0.42 13.22 -3.56
CA ARG A 250 1.75 12.61 -3.58
C ARG A 250 1.76 11.44 -4.57
N GLY A 251 2.56 11.56 -5.61
CA GLY A 251 2.76 10.50 -6.59
C GLY A 251 3.96 9.64 -6.20
N SER A 252 4.83 9.39 -7.17
CA SER A 252 5.99 8.52 -6.98
C SER A 252 7.18 9.24 -6.36
N SER A 253 8.00 8.49 -5.63
CA SER A 253 9.28 8.97 -5.11
C SER A 253 10.44 8.01 -5.35
N VAL A 254 11.66 8.54 -5.23
CA VAL A 254 12.91 7.78 -5.23
C VAL A 254 13.77 8.25 -4.05
N TYR A 255 14.35 7.31 -3.32
CA TYR A 255 15.07 7.58 -2.08
C TYR A 255 16.43 6.87 -2.05
N GLU A 256 17.29 7.32 -1.15
CA GLU A 256 18.53 6.64 -0.85
C GLU A 256 18.24 5.32 -0.09
N PRO A 257 18.79 4.18 -0.53
CA PRO A 257 18.59 2.93 0.21
C PRO A 257 19.23 3.00 1.60
N GLU A 258 18.51 2.54 2.63
CA GLU A 258 18.90 2.66 4.04
C GLU A 258 20.22 1.93 4.41
N ASP A 259 20.63 0.96 3.59
CA ASP A 259 21.89 0.20 3.73
C ASP A 259 23.11 0.86 3.07
N SER A 260 22.98 2.11 2.63
CA SER A 260 24.04 2.78 1.92
C SER A 260 25.08 3.38 2.88
N ASP A 261 26.37 3.04 2.69
CA ASP A 261 27.47 3.75 3.36
C ASP A 261 27.39 5.26 3.01
N ASP A 262 27.90 6.16 3.87
CA ASP A 262 27.83 7.65 3.85
C ASP A 262 28.23 8.39 2.53
N ASP A 263 28.38 7.69 1.40
CA ASP A 263 28.86 8.18 0.09
C ASP A 263 27.98 7.67 -1.08
N TYR A 264 26.80 7.08 -0.81
CA TYR A 264 25.85 6.71 -1.86
C TYR A 264 24.97 7.90 -2.26
N THR A 265 24.32 7.78 -3.40
CA THR A 265 23.41 8.81 -3.95
C THR A 265 22.24 8.06 -4.57
N ILE A 266 21.06 8.69 -4.66
CA ILE A 266 19.88 8.12 -5.30
C ILE A 266 20.28 7.52 -6.67
N PRO A 267 20.20 6.18 -6.85
CA PRO A 267 20.75 5.52 -8.03
C PRO A 267 19.83 5.62 -9.26
N ALA A 268 18.62 6.18 -9.08
CA ALA A 268 17.66 6.38 -10.13
C ALA A 268 18.12 7.49 -11.10
N THR A 269 17.93 7.24 -12.39
CA THR A 269 18.15 8.25 -13.44
C THR A 269 16.83 8.83 -13.96
N TRP A 270 15.72 8.18 -13.62
CA TRP A 270 14.36 8.62 -13.89
C TRP A 270 13.38 7.83 -13.03
N PHE A 271 12.16 8.36 -12.87
CA PHE A 271 10.99 7.65 -12.35
C PHE A 271 9.73 8.19 -13.04
N SER A 272 8.59 7.53 -12.88
CA SER A 272 7.31 7.99 -13.44
C SER A 272 6.30 8.22 -12.34
N SER A 273 5.44 9.22 -12.50
CA SER A 273 4.34 9.55 -11.61
C SER A 273 3.06 9.69 -12.43
N PRO A 274 1.89 9.31 -11.92
CA PRO A 274 0.64 9.54 -12.64
C PRO A 274 0.25 11.04 -12.60
N PHE A 275 -0.55 11.49 -13.59
CA PHE A 275 -1.05 12.87 -13.70
C PHE A 275 -2.37 12.97 -14.47
N ASP A 276 -3.10 14.09 -14.33
CA ASP A 276 -4.32 14.37 -15.10
C ASP A 276 -4.03 15.11 -16.44
N PRO A 277 -4.37 14.52 -17.61
CA PRO A 277 -4.13 15.13 -18.92
C PRO A 277 -5.02 16.36 -19.23
N ASP A 278 -6.00 16.72 -18.39
CA ASP A 278 -6.84 17.89 -18.55
C ASP A 278 -6.21 19.20 -18.03
N GLY A 279 -4.99 19.16 -17.48
CA GLY A 279 -4.18 20.35 -17.20
C GLY A 279 -3.48 20.38 -15.85
N ASP A 280 -3.01 19.22 -15.38
CA ASP A 280 -2.41 19.05 -14.06
C ASP A 280 -1.05 19.76 -13.87
N GLU A 281 -0.75 20.15 -12.63
CA GLU A 281 0.58 20.64 -12.24
C GLU A 281 1.39 19.54 -11.56
N ILE A 282 2.61 19.32 -12.05
CA ILE A 282 3.58 18.44 -11.42
C ILE A 282 4.54 19.28 -10.57
N VAL A 283 4.60 18.96 -9.27
CA VAL A 283 5.51 19.59 -8.31
C VAL A 283 6.55 18.55 -7.91
N VAL A 284 7.83 18.82 -8.12
CA VAL A 284 8.91 17.93 -7.65
C VAL A 284 9.55 18.56 -6.42
N THR A 285 9.66 17.77 -5.35
CA THR A 285 10.36 18.14 -4.11
C THR A 285 11.58 17.27 -3.87
N VAL A 286 12.44 17.75 -2.97
CA VAL A 286 13.52 16.97 -2.37
C VAL A 286 13.42 17.04 -0.85
N ILE A 287 13.79 15.96 -0.18
CA ILE A 287 13.92 15.91 1.28
C ILE A 287 15.40 16.00 1.65
N VAL A 288 15.73 16.94 2.53
CA VAL A 288 17.09 17.20 3.01
C VAL A 288 17.04 17.46 4.52
N ASP A 289 17.76 16.65 5.30
CA ASP A 289 17.75 16.70 6.77
C ASP A 289 16.31 16.62 7.34
N GLY A 290 15.42 15.85 6.68
CA GLY A 290 14.00 15.74 7.02
C GLY A 290 13.15 16.98 6.69
N GLU A 291 13.69 17.99 6.00
CA GLU A 291 12.94 19.14 5.50
C GLU A 291 12.61 18.97 4.01
N GLU A 292 11.35 19.15 3.63
CA GLU A 292 10.90 19.09 2.24
C GLU A 292 11.03 20.45 1.54
N LEU A 293 11.65 20.45 0.35
CA LEU A 293 11.90 21.64 -0.47
C LEU A 293 11.35 21.45 -1.89
N VAL A 294 10.54 22.38 -2.38
CA VAL A 294 10.11 22.41 -3.78
C VAL A 294 11.29 22.81 -4.67
N VAL A 295 11.58 22.01 -5.71
CA VAL A 295 12.72 22.22 -6.62
C VAL A 295 12.30 22.37 -8.07
N HIS A 296 11.11 21.90 -8.44
CA HIS A 296 10.57 22.03 -9.79
C HIS A 296 9.04 22.13 -9.77
N ARG A 297 8.49 22.87 -10.72
CA ARG A 297 7.05 22.92 -11.01
C ARG A 297 6.83 23.03 -12.51
N GLU A 298 5.94 22.23 -13.05
CA GLU A 298 5.52 22.33 -14.44
C GLU A 298 4.05 21.94 -14.60
N THR A 299 3.26 22.83 -15.22
CA THR A 299 1.87 22.54 -15.58
C THR A 299 1.79 21.93 -16.96
N TYR A 300 1.12 20.79 -17.08
CA TYR A 300 0.79 20.19 -18.37
C TYR A 300 -0.13 21.11 -19.18
N GLN A 301 0.19 21.30 -20.45
CA GLN A 301 -0.63 22.06 -21.39
C GLN A 301 -1.08 21.14 -22.54
N PRO A 302 -2.37 20.74 -22.59
CA PRO A 302 -2.90 19.86 -23.62
C PRO A 302 -2.90 20.46 -25.04
#